data_AF-A0A944Q874-F1
#
_entry.id   AF-A0A944Q874-F1
#
_cell.length_a   1.000
_cell.length_b   1.000
_cell.length_c   1.000
_cell.angle_alpha   90.00
_cell.angle_beta   90.00
_cell.angle_gamma   90.00
#
_symmetry.space_group_name_H-M   'P 1'
#
loop_
_entity.id
_entity.type
_entity.pdbx_description
1 polymer ?
#
loop_
_entity_poly.entity_id
_entity_poly.type
_entity_poly.pdbx_seq_one_letter_code
_entity_poly.pdbx_strand_id
1 'polypeptide(L)'
;MAVEADTQQERVTGRVWTVRLDPYGRPSAGTVRLSCSRPACADQRFPSAAAGRKAAVEHVNLHLARIRAGGGPRSEAWCGCRAADCAWHTPDVLEGRRGGARPAAEAVRCGGLVVLTVHADRAGRLWRIAETCARCAAATSDCRVLDTAPPPPRRSTPVPAGADQEPAGGGAAVFSDHAPSLNSPPADASSSPVAGPASVPGARIASPGGGVSRRAKRRGKIAQRTVPHDLQPDVLRVELIELGDAFRAYQERAEPDLVLLAELHERKARAFSLWAEVTGEGSLRHEAHRAQKAAQTTREMHENRVGDTVSGDDGPVVERLLTRSQAVHARTVLDYVQANAPHPEAGVRLAVLMLTLRAARAGTGNITGQDLTGWLQGDAERVLEQLVAAGWLRLPGTVAEALAARPEDPTEITVPTLLPDQPRPFGFGKTTRSRISGWAQKAVGDRKLRKKKLLPATRLLALYTAAHTRPDGRLGRAEDGGIDLDQAAAFCTLPPEEIPEHAELLIAADWLAEADTAAGRLRGRLTERVWPLGGLL
;
A
#
# COMPACT_ATOMS: atom_id res chain seq x y z
N MET A 1 48.73 2.55 21.89
CA MET A 1 47.67 2.37 20.89
C MET A 1 46.59 1.51 21.50
N ALA A 2 45.53 2.15 22.02
CA ALA A 2 44.35 1.47 22.54
C ALA A 2 43.24 1.63 21.49
N VAL A 3 42.76 0.52 20.96
CA VAL A 3 41.60 0.48 20.06
C VAL A 3 40.37 0.42 20.96
N GLU A 4 39.62 1.52 21.04
CA GLU A 4 38.29 1.52 21.67
C GLU A 4 37.35 0.65 20.84
N ALA A 5 36.92 -0.46 21.41
CA ALA A 5 35.88 -1.30 20.86
C ALA A 5 34.53 -0.56 20.99
N ASP A 6 34.02 -0.06 19.87
CA ASP A 6 32.67 0.47 19.76
C ASP A 6 31.69 -0.69 20.01
N THR A 7 31.13 -0.75 21.22
CA THR A 7 30.10 -1.71 21.59
C THR A 7 28.80 -1.31 20.88
N GLN A 8 28.59 -1.87 19.69
CA GLN A 8 27.26 -1.89 19.07
C GLN A 8 26.30 -2.54 20.05
N GLN A 9 25.42 -1.74 20.64
CA GLN A 9 24.35 -2.22 21.52
C GLN A 9 23.45 -3.17 20.71
N GLU A 10 23.54 -4.45 21.02
CA GLU A 10 22.82 -5.53 20.36
C GLU A 10 21.31 -5.34 20.59
N ARG A 11 20.61 -4.88 19.55
CA ARG A 11 19.17 -4.60 19.62
C ARG A 11 18.38 -5.89 19.71
N VAL A 12 17.47 -5.97 20.69
CA VAL A 12 16.69 -7.18 20.99
C VAL A 12 15.44 -7.27 20.10
N THR A 13 14.98 -8.46 19.74
CA THR A 13 13.70 -8.63 19.02
C THR A 13 12.51 -8.15 19.87
N GLY A 14 11.59 -7.40 19.25
CA GLY A 14 10.35 -6.95 19.88
C GLY A 14 9.48 -8.11 20.35
N ARG A 15 8.89 -7.95 21.53
CA ARG A 15 7.97 -8.91 22.13
C ARG A 15 6.72 -9.05 21.29
N VAL A 16 6.29 -10.29 21.03
CA VAL A 16 5.01 -10.61 20.38
C VAL A 16 4.35 -11.76 21.11
N TRP A 17 3.11 -11.57 21.54
CA TRP A 17 2.29 -12.64 22.11
C TRP A 17 0.89 -12.64 21.53
N THR A 18 0.29 -13.82 21.49
CA THR A 18 -1.08 -14.02 21.04
C THR A 18 -1.88 -14.70 22.14
N VAL A 19 -3.12 -14.26 22.32
CA VAL A 19 -4.14 -14.89 23.14
C VAL A 19 -5.27 -15.28 22.20
N ARG A 20 -5.73 -16.54 22.25
CA ARG A 20 -6.68 -17.12 21.30
C ARG A 20 -7.84 -17.79 22.00
N LEU A 21 -9.01 -17.75 21.38
CA LEU A 21 -10.19 -18.53 21.75
C LEU A 21 -10.59 -19.47 20.62
N ASP A 22 -10.36 -20.75 20.81
CA ASP A 22 -10.72 -21.80 19.87
C ASP A 22 -11.95 -22.58 20.41
N PRO A 23 -12.85 -23.06 19.55
CA PRO A 23 -13.86 -24.05 19.96
C PRO A 23 -13.20 -25.28 20.58
N TYR A 24 -13.81 -25.84 21.63
CA TYR A 24 -13.28 -27.01 22.31
C TYR A 24 -14.35 -28.09 22.47
N GLY A 25 -14.12 -29.26 21.87
CA GLY A 25 -15.07 -30.38 21.89
C GLY A 25 -16.11 -30.31 20.77
N ARG A 26 -17.28 -30.94 20.97
CA ARG A 26 -18.35 -30.94 19.96
C ARG A 26 -18.96 -29.54 19.81
N PRO A 27 -19.30 -29.10 18.58
CA PRO A 27 -19.89 -27.77 18.32
C PRO A 27 -21.13 -27.42 19.16
N SER A 28 -21.90 -28.43 19.58
CA SER A 28 -23.10 -28.28 20.42
C SER A 28 -22.82 -27.96 21.89
N ALA A 29 -21.60 -28.18 22.38
CA ALA A 29 -21.26 -27.96 23.79
C ALA A 29 -20.98 -26.48 24.13
N GLY A 30 -20.72 -25.63 23.14
CA GLY A 30 -20.47 -24.19 23.34
C GLY A 30 -19.15 -23.84 24.06
N THR A 31 -18.42 -24.84 24.54
CA THR A 31 -17.14 -24.71 25.25
C THR A 31 -16.05 -24.15 24.34
N VAL A 32 -15.25 -23.24 24.89
CA VAL A 32 -14.09 -22.65 24.21
C VAL A 32 -12.83 -22.84 25.04
N ARG A 33 -11.70 -22.97 24.36
CA ARG A 33 -10.37 -23.03 24.95
C ARG A 33 -9.65 -21.72 24.68
N LEU A 34 -9.18 -21.10 25.76
CA LEU A 34 -8.24 -20.00 25.71
C LEU A 34 -6.82 -20.55 25.70
N SER A 35 -6.01 -20.15 24.72
CA SER A 35 -4.58 -20.46 24.67
C SER A 35 -3.76 -19.18 24.55
N CYS A 36 -2.53 -19.20 25.07
CA CYS A 36 -1.59 -18.08 24.96
C CYS A 36 -0.24 -18.57 24.45
N SER A 37 0.40 -17.82 23.55
CA SER A 37 1.72 -18.19 23.01
C SER A 37 2.87 -18.06 24.01
N ARG A 38 2.63 -17.54 25.22
CA ARG A 38 3.60 -17.52 26.31
C ARG A 38 3.62 -18.90 27.00
N PRO A 39 4.77 -19.59 27.07
CA PRO A 39 4.87 -20.90 27.72
C PRO A 39 4.47 -20.90 29.20
N ALA A 40 4.58 -19.75 29.87
CA ALA A 40 4.18 -19.57 31.26
C ALA A 40 2.66 -19.48 31.49
N CYS A 41 1.86 -19.53 30.42
CA CYS A 41 0.40 -19.43 30.48
C CYS A 41 -0.22 -20.78 30.12
N ALA A 42 -0.93 -21.38 31.08
CA ALA A 42 -1.68 -22.61 30.83
C ALA A 42 -2.95 -22.34 30.01
N ASP A 43 -3.32 -23.30 29.17
CA ASP A 43 -4.60 -23.32 28.46
C ASP A 43 -5.76 -23.35 29.47
N GLN A 44 -6.79 -22.54 29.24
CA GLN A 44 -7.97 -22.45 30.10
C GLN A 44 -9.23 -22.80 29.31
N ARG A 45 -10.23 -23.39 29.98
CA ARG A 45 -11.49 -23.80 29.33
C ARG A 45 -12.65 -23.02 29.93
N PHE A 46 -13.55 -22.59 29.06
CA PHE A 46 -14.71 -21.78 29.43
C PHE A 46 -15.99 -22.37 28.85
N PRO A 47 -17.11 -22.30 29.58
CA PRO A 47 -18.38 -22.91 29.18
C PRO A 47 -19.06 -22.20 28.00
N SER A 48 -18.62 -20.99 27.64
CA SER A 48 -19.18 -20.25 26.52
C SER A 48 -18.16 -19.31 25.89
N ALA A 49 -18.39 -18.94 24.62
CA ALA A 49 -17.58 -17.96 23.92
C ALA A 49 -17.59 -16.57 24.60
N ALA A 50 -18.70 -16.19 25.25
CA ALA A 50 -18.78 -14.93 25.98
C ALA A 50 -17.88 -14.93 27.23
N ALA A 51 -17.93 -16.00 28.03
CA ALA A 51 -17.05 -16.19 29.18
C ALA A 51 -15.58 -16.25 28.75
N GLY A 52 -15.28 -16.97 27.66
CA GLY A 52 -13.94 -17.02 27.08
C GLY A 52 -13.43 -15.66 26.62
N ARG A 53 -14.27 -14.84 25.96
CA ARG A 53 -13.88 -13.47 25.54
C ARG A 53 -13.54 -12.58 26.71
N LYS A 54 -14.36 -12.62 27.77
CA LYS A 54 -14.08 -11.87 29.01
C LYS A 54 -12.74 -12.29 29.61
N ALA A 55 -12.51 -13.60 29.75
CA ALA A 55 -11.26 -14.13 30.27
C ALA A 55 -10.05 -13.80 29.37
N ALA A 56 -10.21 -13.76 28.04
CA ALA A 56 -9.15 -13.37 27.12
C ALA A 56 -8.75 -11.90 27.29
N VAL A 57 -9.71 -11.00 27.45
CA VAL A 57 -9.43 -9.59 27.72
C VAL A 57 -8.73 -9.41 29.07
N GLU A 58 -9.20 -10.10 30.11
CA GLU A 58 -8.54 -10.11 31.43
C GLU A 58 -7.10 -10.65 31.34
N HIS A 59 -6.89 -11.72 30.57
CA HIS A 59 -5.57 -12.31 30.34
C HIS A 59 -4.62 -11.37 29.56
N VAL A 60 -5.14 -10.68 28.53
CA VAL A 60 -4.38 -9.64 27.79
C VAL A 60 -3.97 -8.51 28.73
N ASN A 61 -4.90 -8.02 29.58
CA ASN A 61 -4.62 -6.96 30.54
C ASN A 61 -3.55 -7.36 31.55
N LEU A 62 -3.50 -8.62 31.97
CA LEU A 62 -2.44 -9.13 32.84
C LEU A 62 -1.05 -9.04 32.18
N HIS A 63 -0.94 -9.39 30.89
CA HIS A 63 0.32 -9.25 30.16
C HIS A 63 0.72 -7.78 29.96
N LEU A 64 -0.25 -6.90 29.67
CA LEU A 64 0.00 -5.47 29.56
C LEU A 64 0.48 -4.87 30.89
N ALA A 65 -0.13 -5.26 32.01
CA ALA A 65 0.30 -4.84 33.33
C ALA A 65 1.74 -5.30 33.63
N ARG A 66 2.09 -6.54 33.29
CA ARG A 66 3.47 -7.06 33.43
C ARG A 66 4.47 -6.31 32.55
N ILE A 67 4.11 -5.95 31.32
CA ILE A 67 4.98 -5.12 30.47
C ILE A 67 5.24 -3.77 31.13
N ARG A 68 4.18 -3.10 31.59
CA ARG A 68 4.28 -1.77 32.21
C ARG A 68 5.11 -1.81 33.48
N ALA A 69 4.90 -2.81 34.34
CA ALA A 69 5.72 -3.03 35.53
C ALA A 69 7.20 -3.32 35.20
N GLY A 70 7.46 -3.96 34.05
CA GLY A 70 8.79 -4.22 33.52
C GLY A 70 9.41 -3.07 32.70
N GLY A 71 8.91 -1.84 32.84
CA GLY A 71 9.48 -0.65 32.18
C GLY A 71 8.89 -0.28 30.82
N GLY A 72 7.78 -0.89 30.40
CA GLY A 72 7.07 -0.51 29.18
C GLY A 72 7.69 -1.07 27.88
N PRO A 73 7.35 -0.51 26.70
CA PRO A 73 7.98 -0.88 25.42
C PRO A 73 9.45 -0.48 25.39
N ARG A 74 10.29 -1.40 24.92
CA ARG A 74 11.76 -1.23 24.89
C ARG A 74 12.20 -0.41 23.69
N SER A 75 13.00 0.63 23.90
CA SER A 75 13.45 1.55 22.84
C SER A 75 14.54 0.94 21.96
N GLU A 76 15.27 -0.04 22.52
CA GLU A 76 16.27 -0.86 21.85
C GLU A 76 15.68 -2.03 21.06
N ALA A 77 14.36 -2.27 21.14
CA ALA A 77 13.74 -3.39 20.46
C ALA A 77 13.57 -3.16 18.94
N TRP A 78 13.78 -4.20 18.14
CA TRP A 78 13.29 -4.22 16.76
C TRP A 78 11.78 -4.41 16.72
N CYS A 79 11.14 -3.88 15.68
CA CYS A 79 9.74 -4.19 15.41
C CYS A 79 9.55 -5.71 15.35
N GLY A 80 8.66 -6.26 16.17
CA GLY A 80 8.37 -7.70 16.25
C GLY A 80 7.78 -8.29 14.95
N CYS A 81 7.50 -7.45 13.94
CA CYS A 81 7.07 -7.86 12.61
C CYS A 81 8.20 -8.51 11.77
N ARG A 82 9.47 -8.28 12.11
CA ARG A 82 10.61 -8.90 11.39
C ARG A 82 10.79 -10.38 11.73
N ALA A 83 10.29 -10.84 12.89
CA ALA A 83 10.32 -12.24 13.29
C ALA A 83 9.19 -13.08 12.65
N ALA A 84 8.28 -12.46 11.91
CA ALA A 84 7.10 -13.11 11.33
C ALA A 84 6.92 -12.77 9.83
N ASP A 85 7.99 -12.35 9.15
CA ASP A 85 8.02 -11.97 7.73
C ASP A 85 6.78 -11.19 7.26
N CYS A 86 6.45 -10.14 8.02
CA CYS A 86 5.38 -9.22 7.64
C CYS A 86 5.65 -8.66 6.24
N ALA A 87 4.61 -8.53 5.41
CA ALA A 87 4.69 -8.14 3.99
C ALA A 87 5.51 -6.85 3.70
N TRP A 88 5.75 -6.01 4.71
CA TRP A 88 6.55 -4.79 4.64
C TRP A 88 8.05 -5.00 4.84
N HIS A 89 8.47 -6.15 5.38
CA HIS A 89 9.87 -6.56 5.48
C HIS A 89 10.20 -7.57 4.39
N THR A 90 11.11 -7.21 3.51
CA THR A 90 11.96 -8.19 2.79
C THR A 90 13.40 -7.77 3.08
N PRO A 91 14.36 -8.71 3.16
CA PRO A 91 15.77 -8.38 3.14
C PRO A 91 16.04 -7.51 1.91
N ASP A 92 16.79 -6.43 2.09
CA ASP A 92 17.05 -5.53 0.98
C ASP A 92 17.87 -6.22 -0.10
N VAL A 93 17.54 -5.85 -1.32
CA VAL A 93 18.18 -6.27 -2.56
C VAL A 93 19.52 -5.54 -2.65
N LEU A 94 20.62 -6.25 -2.48
CA LEU A 94 21.92 -5.81 -2.98
C LEU A 94 22.31 -6.62 -4.21
N GLU A 95 21.63 -6.36 -5.33
CA GLU A 95 22.21 -6.63 -6.65
C GLU A 95 21.99 -5.40 -7.53
N GLY A 96 23.01 -4.56 -7.58
CA GLY A 96 22.98 -3.31 -8.37
C GLY A 96 24.18 -2.39 -8.27
N ARG A 97 25.26 -2.73 -7.53
CA ARG A 97 26.53 -1.99 -7.56
C ARG A 97 27.70 -2.94 -7.73
N ARG A 98 28.27 -2.97 -8.93
CA ARG A 98 29.62 -3.50 -9.14
C ARG A 98 30.61 -2.57 -8.44
N GLY A 99 31.46 -3.15 -7.59
CA GLY A 99 32.71 -2.58 -7.11
C GLY A 99 32.59 -1.52 -6.02
N GLY A 100 32.71 -1.93 -4.76
CA GLY A 100 32.94 -1.02 -3.63
C GLY A 100 32.47 -1.60 -2.30
N ALA A 101 33.37 -1.64 -1.32
CA ALA A 101 33.27 -2.10 0.06
C ALA A 101 31.86 -2.39 0.65
N ARG A 102 31.78 -3.56 1.30
CA ARG A 102 30.67 -4.07 2.12
C ARG A 102 30.08 -2.95 3.02
N PRO A 103 28.79 -2.56 2.88
CA PRO A 103 28.16 -1.68 3.86
C PRO A 103 27.95 -2.45 5.18
N ALA A 104 28.25 -1.80 6.30
CA ALA A 104 27.96 -2.31 7.63
C ALA A 104 26.44 -2.54 7.83
N ALA A 105 26.11 -3.45 8.76
CA ALA A 105 24.78 -4.01 9.04
C ALA A 105 23.72 -3.01 9.58
N GLU A 106 23.61 -1.80 9.02
CA GLU A 106 22.69 -0.76 9.50
C GLU A 106 21.53 -0.40 8.54
N ALA A 107 21.46 -0.98 7.35
CA ALA A 107 20.48 -0.59 6.33
C ALA A 107 19.31 -1.58 6.22
N VAL A 108 18.26 -1.38 7.04
CA VAL A 108 16.82 -1.27 6.66
C VAL A 108 16.08 -1.01 7.98
N ARG A 109 15.82 0.26 8.30
CA ARG A 109 15.21 0.63 9.59
C ARG A 109 13.70 0.79 9.46
N CYS A 110 12.99 0.07 10.32
CA CYS A 110 11.65 0.47 10.77
C CYS A 110 11.66 1.98 11.11
N GLY A 111 10.74 2.76 10.54
CA GLY A 111 10.64 4.19 10.82
C GLY A 111 9.75 4.48 12.03
N GLY A 112 10.22 5.34 12.93
CA GLY A 112 9.48 5.79 14.12
C GLY A 112 9.85 5.03 15.41
N LEU A 113 9.37 5.56 16.54
CA LEU A 113 9.55 4.95 17.86
C LEU A 113 8.89 3.57 17.93
N VAL A 114 9.44 2.69 18.77
CA VAL A 114 8.79 1.42 19.11
C VAL A 114 7.57 1.74 19.97
N VAL A 115 6.44 1.17 19.61
CA VAL A 115 5.16 1.31 20.30
C VAL A 115 4.68 -0.06 20.78
N LEU A 116 4.05 -0.08 21.94
CA LEU A 116 3.30 -1.24 22.39
C LEU A 116 1.90 -1.19 21.76
N THR A 117 1.55 -2.25 21.06
CA THR A 117 0.28 -2.35 20.32
C THR A 117 -0.56 -3.52 20.80
N VAL A 118 -1.87 -3.35 20.73
CA VAL A 118 -2.83 -4.45 20.79
C VAL A 118 -3.70 -4.45 19.55
N HIS A 119 -3.78 -5.60 18.90
CA HIS A 119 -4.69 -5.88 17.80
C HIS A 119 -5.66 -6.96 18.23
N ALA A 120 -6.95 -6.73 18.04
CA ALA A 120 -7.99 -7.74 18.19
C ALA A 120 -8.62 -8.02 16.83
N ASP A 121 -8.81 -9.29 16.48
CA ASP A 121 -9.55 -9.62 15.28
C ASP A 121 -11.04 -9.22 15.41
N ARG A 122 -11.71 -8.98 14.29
CA ARG A 122 -13.12 -8.57 14.28
C ARG A 122 -14.08 -9.60 14.87
N ALA A 123 -13.65 -10.87 14.95
CA ALA A 123 -14.43 -11.92 15.56
C ALA A 123 -14.26 -11.99 17.10
N GLY A 124 -13.32 -11.25 17.68
CA GLY A 124 -13.00 -11.29 19.11
C GLY A 124 -12.54 -12.68 19.55
N ARG A 125 -11.72 -13.34 18.73
CA ARG A 125 -11.16 -14.68 18.96
C ARG A 125 -9.64 -14.67 19.03
N LEU A 126 -8.99 -13.60 18.57
CA LEU A 126 -7.55 -13.44 18.60
C LEU A 126 -7.19 -12.04 19.09
N TRP A 127 -6.32 -11.99 20.08
CA TRP A 127 -5.65 -10.77 20.52
C TRP A 127 -4.16 -10.93 20.36
N ARG A 128 -3.50 -9.91 19.81
CA ARG A 128 -2.06 -9.86 19.65
C ARG A 128 -1.53 -8.64 20.38
N ILE A 129 -0.60 -8.87 21.31
CA ILE A 129 0.17 -7.83 21.99
C ILE A 129 1.55 -7.82 21.33
N ALA A 130 1.99 -6.67 20.81
CA ALA A 130 3.28 -6.60 20.11
C ALA A 130 4.00 -5.27 20.31
N GLU A 131 5.34 -5.34 20.43
CA GLU A 131 6.22 -4.19 20.22
C GLU A 131 6.44 -4.02 18.71
N THR A 132 5.90 -2.96 18.12
CA THR A 132 6.02 -2.66 16.69
C THR A 132 6.50 -1.23 16.49
N CYS A 133 6.99 -0.85 15.31
CA CYS A 133 7.27 0.57 15.06
C CYS A 133 5.97 1.33 14.78
N ALA A 134 5.95 2.63 15.09
CA ALA A 134 4.77 3.48 14.89
C ALA A 134 4.18 3.38 13.47
N ARG A 135 5.04 3.21 12.44
CA ARG A 135 4.60 3.04 11.05
C ARG A 135 3.90 1.71 10.79
N CYS A 136 4.37 0.61 11.40
CA CYS A 136 3.71 -0.69 11.30
C CYS A 136 2.39 -0.70 12.08
N ALA A 137 2.34 -0.01 13.22
CA ALA A 137 1.11 0.16 13.99
C ALA A 137 0.03 0.87 13.16
N ALA A 138 0.39 2.00 12.52
CA ALA A 138 -0.53 2.76 11.67
C ALA A 138 -1.02 1.97 10.44
N ALA A 139 -0.18 1.11 9.87
CA ALA A 139 -0.53 0.28 8.71
C ALA A 139 -1.38 -0.96 9.07
N THR A 140 -1.56 -1.27 10.36
CA THR A 140 -2.32 -2.45 10.80
C THR A 140 -3.74 -2.01 11.15
N SER A 141 -4.73 -2.47 10.37
CA SER A 141 -6.15 -2.20 10.66
C SER A 141 -6.55 -2.72 12.03
N ASP A 142 -7.42 -2.01 12.75
CA ASP A 142 -7.93 -2.39 14.07
C ASP A 142 -6.82 -2.53 15.16
N CYS A 143 -5.62 -1.99 14.89
CA CYS A 143 -4.50 -1.91 15.82
C CYS A 143 -4.62 -0.67 16.72
N ARG A 144 -4.45 -0.85 18.03
CA ARG A 144 -4.42 0.24 19.01
C ARG A 144 -3.02 0.40 19.57
N VAL A 145 -2.46 1.61 19.48
CA VAL A 145 -1.24 1.99 20.20
C VAL A 145 -1.59 2.25 21.66
N LEU A 146 -0.92 1.54 22.57
CA LEU A 146 -1.16 1.64 24.01
C LEU A 146 -0.07 2.42 24.75
N ASP A 147 1.16 2.40 24.23
CA ASP A 147 2.32 3.03 24.84
C ASP A 147 3.43 3.25 23.80
N THR A 148 4.34 4.19 24.04
CA THR A 148 5.47 4.52 23.14
C THR A 148 6.77 4.46 23.92
N ALA A 149 7.77 3.79 23.36
CA ALA A 149 9.07 3.66 23.98
C ALA A 149 9.74 5.04 24.11
N PRO A 150 10.41 5.32 25.24
CA PRO A 150 11.14 6.57 25.41
C PRO A 150 12.25 6.69 24.35
N PRO A 151 12.56 7.90 23.86
CA PRO A 151 13.64 8.09 22.90
C PRO A 151 14.96 7.62 23.51
N PRO A 152 15.87 7.02 22.72
CA PRO A 152 17.18 6.64 23.22
C PRO A 152 17.91 7.88 23.76
N PRO A 153 18.69 7.75 24.85
CA PRO A 153 19.47 8.86 25.39
C PRO A 153 20.39 9.39 24.29
N ARG A 154 20.32 10.70 24.01
CA ARG A 154 21.24 11.35 23.08
C ARG A 154 22.64 11.22 23.66
N ARG A 155 23.56 10.53 22.96
CA ARG A 155 25.00 10.65 23.22
C ARG A 155 25.35 12.13 22.98
N SER A 156 25.61 12.86 24.05
CA SER A 156 26.20 14.19 23.99
C SER A 156 27.59 14.04 23.37
N THR A 157 27.70 14.31 22.07
CA THR A 157 28.99 14.59 21.45
C THR A 157 29.59 15.82 22.13
N PRO A 158 30.85 15.78 22.62
CA PRO A 158 31.52 16.97 23.10
C PRO A 158 31.67 17.93 21.91
N VAL A 159 31.14 19.14 22.06
CA VAL A 159 31.33 20.23 21.10
C VAL A 159 32.78 20.70 21.19
N PRO A 160 33.58 20.73 20.11
CA PRO A 160 34.84 21.46 20.12
C PRO A 160 34.51 22.95 20.17
N ALA A 161 35.06 23.65 21.16
CA ALA A 161 34.95 25.09 21.27
C ALA A 161 35.61 25.78 20.07
N GLY A 162 34.89 26.72 19.46
CA GLY A 162 35.46 27.75 18.58
C GLY A 162 34.96 27.72 17.14
N ALA A 163 33.93 28.52 16.86
CA ALA A 163 33.84 29.39 15.68
C ALA A 163 32.49 30.13 15.71
N ASP A 164 32.56 31.45 15.87
CA ASP A 164 31.44 32.38 15.71
C ASP A 164 30.88 32.30 14.29
N GLN A 165 29.55 32.11 14.16
CA GLN A 165 28.81 32.63 13.01
C GLN A 165 27.30 32.77 13.29
N GLU A 166 26.82 33.98 13.03
CA GLU A 166 25.47 34.52 13.21
C GLU A 166 24.35 33.77 12.45
N PRO A 167 23.07 33.95 12.85
CA PRO A 167 21.97 33.08 12.48
C PRO A 167 21.31 33.48 11.14
N ALA A 168 21.35 32.58 10.15
CA ALA A 168 20.46 32.62 9.00
C ALA A 168 19.15 31.88 9.33
N GLY A 169 18.06 32.65 9.42
CA GLY A 169 16.72 32.16 9.73
C GLY A 169 16.17 31.15 8.71
N GLY A 170 15.87 29.95 9.19
CA GLY A 170 15.02 28.98 8.49
C GLY A 170 13.57 29.14 8.93
N GLY A 171 12.74 29.70 8.05
CA GLY A 171 11.28 29.70 8.21
C GLY A 171 10.71 28.34 7.82
N ALA A 172 10.46 27.50 8.82
CA ALA A 172 9.64 26.30 8.69
C ALA A 172 8.17 26.70 8.66
N ALA A 173 7.45 26.26 7.62
CA ALA A 173 6.00 26.36 7.53
C ALA A 173 5.35 25.44 8.59
N VAL A 174 4.61 26.06 9.50
CA VAL A 174 3.72 25.38 10.45
C VAL A 174 2.31 25.63 9.98
N PHE A 175 1.60 24.56 9.60
CA PHE A 175 0.14 24.55 9.52
C PHE A 175 -0.35 23.40 10.38
N SER A 176 -0.97 23.74 11.50
CA SER A 176 -1.81 22.85 12.29
C SER A 176 -3.07 23.63 12.62
N ASP A 177 -4.17 23.30 11.93
CA ASP A 177 -5.51 23.76 12.31
C ASP A 177 -6.25 22.67 13.10
N HIS A 178 -6.60 23.09 14.31
CA HIS A 178 -7.82 22.87 15.09
C HIS A 178 -8.30 21.48 15.50
N ALA A 179 -8.40 21.32 16.83
CA ALA A 179 -9.56 20.75 17.50
C ALA A 179 -9.91 21.60 18.76
N PRO A 180 -11.18 21.58 19.23
CA PRO A 180 -11.80 22.70 19.94
C PRO A 180 -11.77 22.58 21.46
N SER A 181 -11.98 23.70 22.17
CA SER A 181 -12.40 23.66 23.58
C SER A 181 -13.33 24.83 23.92
N LEU A 182 -14.54 24.48 24.33
CA LEU A 182 -15.52 25.31 25.03
C LEU A 182 -15.31 25.14 26.54
N ASN A 183 -15.20 26.25 27.28
CA ASN A 183 -15.79 26.55 28.61
C ASN A 183 -14.95 27.60 29.38
N SER A 184 -15.56 28.75 29.66
CA SER A 184 -15.09 29.91 30.46
C SER A 184 -15.40 29.74 31.97
N PRO A 185 -15.33 30.75 32.89
CA PRO A 185 -14.67 32.07 32.97
C PRO A 185 -14.00 32.32 34.39
N PRO A 186 -13.97 33.53 35.02
CA PRO A 186 -13.03 34.65 34.86
C PRO A 186 -12.38 35.15 36.20
N ALA A 187 -11.37 36.04 36.16
CA ALA A 187 -11.15 37.11 37.17
C ALA A 187 -10.01 38.09 36.78
N ASP A 188 -10.37 39.37 36.71
CA ASP A 188 -9.71 40.61 37.18
C ASP A 188 -8.17 40.77 37.17
N ALA A 189 -7.70 41.82 36.48
CA ALA A 189 -7.34 43.12 37.09
C ALA A 189 -6.29 43.90 36.27
N SER A 190 -6.73 45.05 35.75
CA SER A 190 -6.07 46.37 35.74
C SER A 190 -4.53 46.48 35.65
N SER A 191 -4.03 47.15 34.60
CA SER A 191 -3.33 48.45 34.72
C SER A 191 -2.83 48.96 33.36
N SER A 192 -3.35 50.11 32.94
CA SER A 192 -2.71 51.13 32.05
C SER A 192 -2.11 52.22 32.98
N PRO A 193 -1.22 53.17 32.58
CA PRO A 193 -1.39 53.98 31.36
C PRO A 193 -0.16 54.73 30.71
N VAL A 194 -0.48 55.48 29.64
CA VAL A 194 0.08 56.79 29.14
C VAL A 194 1.42 56.79 28.39
N ALA A 195 1.41 56.97 27.04
CA ALA A 195 1.59 58.20 26.20
C ALA A 195 3.06 58.66 26.02
N GLY A 196 3.58 59.10 24.87
CA GLY A 196 3.01 59.52 23.58
C GLY A 196 4.03 59.42 22.40
N PRO A 197 3.87 60.18 21.29
CA PRO A 197 4.26 59.76 19.93
C PRO A 197 5.46 60.51 19.28
N ALA A 198 5.75 60.12 18.02
CA ALA A 198 6.67 60.70 17.00
C ALA A 198 8.03 59.97 16.87
N SER A 199 8.62 59.69 15.70
CA SER A 199 8.62 60.44 14.44
C SER A 199 8.93 59.54 13.23
N VAL A 200 8.31 59.83 12.09
CA VAL A 200 8.62 59.28 10.75
C VAL A 200 9.70 60.14 10.09
N PRO A 201 10.58 59.59 9.22
CA PRO A 201 11.19 60.39 8.17
C PRO A 201 10.67 59.99 6.77
N GLY A 202 9.82 60.87 6.24
CA GLY A 202 10.11 61.60 4.99
C GLY A 202 10.22 60.81 3.69
N ALA A 203 9.10 60.79 2.95
CA ALA A 203 9.05 60.53 1.52
C ALA A 203 9.96 61.49 0.73
N ARG A 204 10.69 60.97 -0.27
CA ARG A 204 11.30 61.78 -1.33
C ARG A 204 10.48 61.70 -2.61
N ILE A 205 10.12 62.90 -3.04
CA ILE A 205 9.42 63.28 -4.25
C ILE A 205 10.22 62.86 -5.50
N ALA A 206 9.50 62.35 -6.48
CA ALA A 206 9.98 62.04 -7.82
C ALA A 206 10.32 63.32 -8.61
N SER A 207 11.29 63.21 -9.52
CA SER A 207 11.37 64.11 -10.68
C SER A 207 11.62 63.30 -11.95
N PRO A 208 11.09 63.75 -13.10
CA PRO A 208 10.88 62.92 -14.28
C PRO A 208 12.01 63.11 -15.30
N GLY A 209 12.37 62.03 -16.01
CA GLY A 209 13.27 62.16 -17.15
C GLY A 209 13.67 60.83 -17.79
N GLY A 210 13.24 60.62 -19.03
CA GLY A 210 13.99 59.85 -20.02
C GLY A 210 13.71 58.35 -20.05
N GLY A 211 12.76 57.95 -20.88
CA GLY A 211 12.57 56.55 -21.25
C GLY A 211 13.79 55.98 -21.99
N VAL A 212 14.32 54.87 -21.48
CA VAL A 212 14.57 53.66 -22.25
C VAL A 212 14.27 52.50 -21.31
N SER A 213 13.17 51.80 -21.58
CA SER A 213 12.81 50.54 -20.92
C SER A 213 13.92 49.50 -21.15
N ARG A 214 14.94 49.49 -20.29
CA ARG A 214 15.79 48.30 -20.11
C ARG A 214 14.88 47.27 -19.47
N ARG A 215 14.26 46.44 -20.32
CA ARG A 215 13.62 45.17 -19.98
C ARG A 215 14.58 44.42 -19.07
N ALA A 216 14.40 44.57 -17.75
CA ALA A 216 15.28 44.01 -16.76
C ALA A 216 15.38 42.50 -17.03
N LYS A 217 16.60 42.03 -17.28
CA LYS A 217 16.91 40.64 -17.62
C LYS A 217 16.37 39.72 -16.52
N ARG A 218 15.13 39.23 -16.67
CA ARG A 218 14.47 38.32 -15.74
C ARG A 218 15.33 37.07 -15.63
N ARG A 219 16.06 36.92 -14.52
CA ARG A 219 16.66 35.66 -14.10
C ARG A 219 15.51 34.73 -13.74
N GLY A 220 15.15 33.79 -14.61
CA GLY A 220 14.20 32.74 -14.24
C GLY A 220 14.90 31.47 -13.80
N LYS A 221 14.21 30.72 -12.94
CA LYS A 221 14.59 29.39 -12.51
C LYS A 221 13.49 28.41 -12.91
N ILE A 222 13.89 27.23 -13.33
CA ILE A 222 12.99 26.10 -13.54
C ILE A 222 13.54 24.89 -12.79
N ALA A 223 12.74 24.37 -11.86
CA ALA A 223 13.19 23.40 -10.86
C ALA A 223 14.44 23.90 -10.11
N GLN A 224 15.57 23.21 -10.23
CA GLN A 224 16.85 23.58 -9.58
C GLN A 224 17.83 24.27 -10.54
N ARG A 225 17.44 24.52 -11.80
CA ARG A 225 18.32 25.13 -12.81
C ARG A 225 18.05 26.61 -12.97
N THR A 226 19.13 27.37 -13.10
CA THR A 226 19.07 28.77 -13.52
C THR A 226 19.09 28.82 -15.03
N VAL A 227 18.13 29.51 -15.64
CA VAL A 227 18.09 29.67 -17.10
C VAL A 227 19.20 30.66 -17.51
N PRO A 228 20.13 30.28 -18.41
CA PRO A 228 21.19 31.18 -18.88
C PRO A 228 20.61 32.42 -19.57
N HIS A 229 21.24 33.57 -19.34
CA HIS A 229 20.78 34.86 -19.86
C HIS A 229 20.94 35.01 -21.37
N ASP A 230 21.91 34.29 -21.90
CA ASP A 230 22.35 34.24 -23.29
C ASP A 230 21.82 33.02 -24.03
N LEU A 231 20.93 32.22 -23.41
CA LEU A 231 20.32 31.07 -24.05
C LEU A 231 19.52 31.50 -25.28
N GLN A 232 19.93 31.00 -26.45
CA GLN A 232 19.22 31.15 -27.72
C GLN A 232 18.58 29.82 -28.14
N PRO A 233 17.44 29.82 -28.85
CA PRO A 233 16.66 30.99 -29.24
C PRO A 233 15.97 31.65 -28.02
N ASP A 234 15.79 32.97 -28.06
CA ASP A 234 15.13 33.73 -26.97
C ASP A 234 13.74 33.18 -26.59
N VAL A 235 13.04 32.58 -27.55
CA VAL A 235 11.73 31.92 -27.33
C VAL A 235 11.84 30.77 -26.33
N LEU A 236 12.89 29.94 -26.43
CA LEU A 236 13.15 28.85 -25.48
C LEU A 236 13.45 29.39 -24.09
N ARG A 237 14.25 30.47 -24.02
CA ARG A 237 14.59 31.13 -22.76
C ARG A 237 13.34 31.67 -22.07
N VAL A 238 12.43 32.30 -22.82
CA VAL A 238 11.15 32.81 -22.28
C VAL A 238 10.27 31.65 -21.77
N GLU A 239 10.09 30.59 -22.57
CA GLU A 239 9.29 29.41 -22.17
C GLU A 239 9.81 28.76 -20.88
N LEU A 240 11.13 28.65 -20.70
CA LEU A 240 11.71 28.08 -19.47
C LEU A 240 11.43 28.95 -18.23
N ILE A 241 11.43 30.27 -18.37
CA ILE A 241 11.09 31.21 -17.30
C ILE A 241 9.60 31.10 -16.97
N GLU A 242 8.74 31.12 -17.98
CA GLU A 242 7.29 31.02 -17.84
C GLU A 242 6.88 29.68 -17.24
N LEU A 243 7.52 28.57 -17.62
CA LEU A 243 7.31 27.27 -17.00
C LEU A 243 7.71 27.27 -15.53
N GLY A 244 8.82 27.92 -15.18
CA GLY A 244 9.25 28.08 -13.80
C GLY A 244 8.25 28.88 -12.95
N ASP A 245 7.63 29.91 -13.52
CA ASP A 245 6.54 30.68 -12.90
C ASP A 245 5.26 29.83 -12.80
N ALA A 246 4.89 29.10 -13.85
CA ALA A 246 3.68 28.27 -13.90
C ALA A 246 3.71 27.09 -12.92
N PHE A 247 4.87 26.43 -12.73
CA PHE A 247 5.01 25.38 -11.71
C PHE A 247 4.90 25.93 -10.29
N ARG A 248 5.39 27.16 -10.03
CA ARG A 248 5.23 27.82 -8.72
C ARG A 248 3.78 28.21 -8.48
N ALA A 249 3.13 28.82 -9.47
CA ALA A 249 1.70 29.12 -9.40
C ALA A 249 0.86 27.85 -9.18
N TYR A 250 1.22 26.74 -9.82
CA TYR A 250 0.58 25.45 -9.58
C TYR A 250 0.77 24.96 -8.13
N GLN A 251 1.96 25.09 -7.54
CA GLN A 251 2.24 24.70 -6.16
C GLN A 251 1.48 25.53 -5.12
N GLU A 252 1.10 26.76 -5.47
CA GLU A 252 0.30 27.65 -4.62
C GLU A 252 -1.22 27.36 -4.69
N ARG A 253 -1.68 26.50 -5.61
CA ARG A 253 -3.10 26.15 -5.73
C ARG A 253 -3.54 25.28 -4.54
N ALA A 254 -4.72 25.58 -4.00
CA ALA A 254 -5.33 24.81 -2.92
C ALA A 254 -5.80 23.40 -3.37
N GLU A 255 -6.21 23.27 -4.63
CA GLU A 255 -6.70 22.00 -5.18
C GLU A 255 -5.77 21.46 -6.28
N PRO A 256 -5.40 20.16 -6.24
CA PRO A 256 -4.53 19.57 -7.24
C PRO A 256 -5.27 19.31 -8.56
N ASP A 257 -4.86 20.01 -9.61
CA ASP A 257 -5.35 19.86 -10.98
C ASP A 257 -4.39 19.00 -11.81
N LEU A 258 -4.70 17.70 -11.89
CA LEU A 258 -3.83 16.73 -12.54
C LEU A 258 -3.74 16.91 -14.07
N VAL A 259 -4.76 17.50 -14.71
CA VAL A 259 -4.73 17.79 -16.15
C VAL A 259 -3.70 18.88 -16.42
N LEU A 260 -3.82 20.00 -15.70
CA LEU A 260 -2.87 21.11 -15.82
C LEU A 260 -1.44 20.66 -15.45
N LEU A 261 -1.28 19.86 -14.40
CA LEU A 261 0.05 19.36 -14.01
C LEU A 261 0.69 18.47 -15.08
N ALA A 262 -0.10 17.63 -15.76
CA ALA A 262 0.40 16.82 -16.85
C ALA A 262 0.87 17.68 -18.04
N GLU A 263 0.11 18.72 -18.39
CA GLU A 263 0.48 19.67 -19.45
C GLU A 263 1.77 20.43 -19.12
N LEU A 264 1.93 20.89 -17.87
CA LEU A 264 3.14 21.55 -17.40
C LEU A 264 4.37 20.62 -17.49
N HIS A 265 4.22 19.35 -17.14
CA HIS A 265 5.28 18.36 -17.29
C HIS A 265 5.63 18.08 -18.75
N GLU A 266 4.65 18.08 -19.66
CA GLU A 266 4.89 17.86 -21.08
C GLU A 266 5.61 19.06 -21.73
N ARG A 267 5.17 20.29 -21.42
CA ARG A 267 5.86 21.51 -21.84
C ARG A 267 7.30 21.53 -21.32
N LYS A 268 7.52 21.15 -20.06
CA LYS A 268 8.86 21.01 -19.47
C LYS A 268 9.71 19.98 -20.20
N ALA A 269 9.14 18.83 -20.56
CA ALA A 269 9.86 17.81 -21.32
C ALA A 269 10.33 18.36 -22.67
N ARG A 270 9.44 19.02 -23.43
CA ARG A 270 9.78 19.64 -24.73
C ARG A 270 10.85 20.73 -24.58
N ALA A 271 10.68 21.65 -23.62
CA ALA A 271 11.63 22.73 -23.39
C ALA A 271 13.03 22.20 -22.98
N PHE A 272 13.10 21.15 -22.16
CA PHE A 272 14.37 20.54 -21.76
C PHE A 272 15.03 19.75 -22.88
N SER A 273 14.26 19.08 -23.75
CA SER A 273 14.81 18.44 -24.96
C SER A 273 15.43 19.47 -25.90
N LEU A 274 14.71 20.55 -26.20
CA LEU A 274 15.20 21.64 -27.04
C LEU A 274 16.43 22.33 -26.42
N TRP A 275 16.43 22.54 -25.11
CA TRP A 275 17.60 23.09 -24.43
C TRP A 275 18.80 22.15 -24.51
N ALA A 276 18.59 20.83 -24.37
CA ALA A 276 19.64 19.84 -24.54
C ALA A 276 20.19 19.75 -25.97
N GLU A 277 19.36 20.01 -26.98
CA GLU A 277 19.78 20.06 -28.38
C GLU A 277 20.68 21.26 -28.64
N VAL A 278 20.33 22.43 -28.09
CA VAL A 278 21.13 23.66 -28.24
C VAL A 278 22.47 23.57 -27.49
N THR A 279 22.48 23.07 -26.25
CA THR A 279 23.70 23.08 -25.43
C THR A 279 24.52 21.79 -25.50
N GLY A 280 23.94 20.71 -26.04
CA GLY A 280 24.57 19.39 -26.06
C GLY A 280 24.60 18.69 -24.69
N GLU A 281 23.97 19.24 -23.65
CA GLU A 281 24.02 18.66 -22.31
C GLU A 281 23.16 17.38 -22.19
N GLY A 282 23.81 16.23 -22.01
CA GLY A 282 23.11 14.95 -21.81
C GLY A 282 22.25 14.90 -20.54
N SER A 283 22.56 15.68 -19.51
CA SER A 283 21.78 15.74 -18.27
C SER A 283 20.36 16.32 -18.49
N LEU A 284 20.22 17.30 -19.40
CA LEU A 284 18.94 17.89 -19.80
C LEU A 284 18.05 16.88 -20.54
N ARG A 285 18.62 15.99 -21.36
CA ARG A 285 17.86 14.89 -22.01
C ARG A 285 17.26 13.93 -21.00
N HIS A 286 18.01 13.57 -19.96
CA HIS A 286 17.50 12.73 -18.88
C HIS A 286 16.40 13.44 -18.08
N GLU A 287 16.54 14.75 -17.84
CA GLU A 287 15.50 15.55 -17.19
C GLU A 287 14.25 15.68 -18.06
N ALA A 288 14.39 15.85 -19.37
CA ALA A 288 13.29 15.86 -20.33
C ALA A 288 12.53 14.52 -20.30
N HIS A 289 13.25 13.40 -20.34
CA HIS A 289 12.62 12.08 -20.25
C HIS A 289 11.91 11.86 -18.90
N ARG A 290 12.50 12.31 -17.78
CA ARG A 290 11.83 12.27 -16.48
C ARG A 290 10.55 13.12 -16.45
N ALA A 291 10.59 14.32 -17.05
CA ALA A 291 9.41 15.18 -17.15
C ALA A 291 8.32 14.55 -18.03
N GLN A 292 8.68 13.88 -19.12
CA GLN A 292 7.74 13.14 -19.96
C GLN A 292 7.09 11.98 -19.20
N LYS A 293 7.87 11.19 -18.46
CA LYS A 293 7.33 10.14 -17.57
C LYS A 293 6.40 10.71 -16.50
N ALA A 294 6.73 11.86 -15.94
CA ALA A 294 5.88 12.54 -14.97
C ALA A 294 4.55 12.97 -15.62
N ALA A 295 4.56 13.55 -16.82
CA ALA A 295 3.35 13.90 -17.56
C ALA A 295 2.44 12.68 -17.78
N GLN A 296 3.01 11.56 -18.27
CA GLN A 296 2.28 10.32 -18.46
C GLN A 296 1.70 9.79 -17.13
N THR A 297 2.51 9.75 -16.07
CA THR A 297 2.07 9.28 -14.75
C THR A 297 0.93 10.13 -14.20
N THR A 298 1.01 11.46 -14.36
CA THR A 298 -0.03 12.39 -13.91
C THR A 298 -1.33 12.20 -14.69
N ARG A 299 -1.28 11.96 -16.01
CA ARG A 299 -2.46 11.60 -16.80
C ARG A 299 -3.06 10.28 -16.34
N GLU A 300 -2.23 9.26 -16.15
CA GLU A 300 -2.69 7.98 -15.62
C GLU A 300 -3.33 8.15 -14.24
N MET A 301 -2.80 9.01 -13.36
CA MET A 301 -3.42 9.34 -12.08
C MET A 301 -4.78 10.04 -12.25
N HIS A 302 -4.88 11.00 -13.17
CA HIS A 302 -6.13 11.70 -13.47
C HIS A 302 -7.19 10.75 -14.02
N GLU A 303 -6.84 9.97 -15.03
CA GLU A 303 -7.67 8.91 -15.61
C GLU A 303 -8.01 7.83 -14.58
N ASN A 304 -7.13 7.60 -13.59
CA ASN A 304 -7.38 6.73 -12.45
C ASN A 304 -8.32 7.32 -11.41
N ARG A 305 -8.50 8.65 -11.40
CA ARG A 305 -9.34 9.36 -10.44
C ARG A 305 -10.73 9.65 -10.98
N VAL A 306 -10.83 10.14 -12.22
CA VAL A 306 -12.11 10.64 -12.78
C VAL A 306 -12.92 9.50 -13.40
N GLY A 307 -12.25 8.50 -13.97
CA GLY A 307 -12.94 7.57 -14.88
C GLY A 307 -13.37 8.34 -16.14
N ASP A 308 -13.65 7.67 -17.22
CA ASP A 308 -14.06 8.38 -18.43
C ASP A 308 -15.55 8.75 -18.28
N THR A 309 -15.86 9.77 -17.47
CA THR A 309 -17.22 10.27 -17.29
C THR A 309 -17.51 11.29 -18.39
N VAL A 310 -18.15 10.83 -19.46
CA VAL A 310 -18.79 11.69 -20.49
C VAL A 310 -20.05 12.37 -19.92
N SER A 311 -20.16 12.55 -18.61
CA SER A 311 -21.28 13.22 -17.98
C SER A 311 -20.74 13.97 -16.77
N GLY A 312 -20.71 15.30 -16.92
CA GLY A 312 -20.23 16.25 -15.91
C GLY A 312 -21.18 16.33 -14.74
N ASP A 313 -21.21 15.27 -13.94
CA ASP A 313 -21.87 15.25 -12.65
C ASP A 313 -20.80 15.03 -11.57
N ASP A 314 -20.84 15.89 -10.55
CA ASP A 314 -19.87 16.04 -9.46
C ASP A 314 -20.03 14.88 -8.44
N GLY A 315 -19.93 13.66 -8.95
CA GLY A 315 -20.09 12.43 -8.19
C GLY A 315 -18.84 12.11 -7.35
N PRO A 316 -19.00 11.42 -6.21
CA PRO A 316 -17.88 11.08 -5.34
C PRO A 316 -16.84 10.24 -6.08
N VAL A 317 -15.57 10.62 -5.95
CA VAL A 317 -14.40 9.93 -6.52
C VAL A 317 -14.43 8.47 -6.09
N VAL A 318 -14.76 7.57 -7.03
CA VAL A 318 -14.85 6.14 -6.77
C VAL A 318 -13.45 5.56 -6.56
N GLU A 319 -13.20 5.07 -5.35
CA GLU A 319 -12.00 4.32 -5.01
C GLU A 319 -11.99 2.99 -5.79
N ARG A 320 -10.90 2.71 -6.52
CA ARG A 320 -10.87 1.65 -7.54
C ARG A 320 -10.40 0.29 -7.03
N LEU A 321 -10.90 -0.74 -7.70
CA LEU A 321 -10.55 -2.15 -7.55
C LEU A 321 -9.09 -2.44 -7.93
N LEU A 322 -8.65 -1.94 -9.08
CA LEU A 322 -7.29 -2.00 -9.63
C LEU A 322 -7.04 -0.72 -10.44
N THR A 323 -5.81 -0.19 -10.45
CA THR A 323 -5.43 0.82 -11.47
C THR A 323 -5.37 0.17 -12.85
N ARG A 324 -5.43 0.96 -13.95
CA ARG A 324 -5.30 0.39 -15.31
C ARG A 324 -4.06 -0.51 -15.46
N SER A 325 -2.91 -0.06 -14.95
CA SER A 325 -1.67 -0.83 -14.94
C SER A 325 -1.74 -2.10 -14.10
N GLN A 326 -2.38 -2.07 -12.93
CA GLN A 326 -2.60 -3.26 -12.11
C GLN A 326 -3.56 -4.25 -12.77
N ALA A 327 -4.58 -3.77 -13.49
CA ALA A 327 -5.50 -4.61 -14.24
C ALA A 327 -4.81 -5.32 -15.42
N VAL A 328 -3.88 -4.65 -16.11
CA VAL A 328 -3.01 -5.30 -17.13
C VAL A 328 -2.22 -6.45 -16.51
N HIS A 329 -1.53 -6.20 -15.39
CA HIS A 329 -0.77 -7.23 -14.71
C HIS A 329 -1.64 -8.36 -14.15
N ALA A 330 -2.84 -8.05 -13.65
CA ALA A 330 -3.80 -9.06 -13.21
C ALA A 330 -4.17 -9.98 -14.38
N ARG A 331 -4.51 -9.42 -15.56
CA ARG A 331 -4.80 -10.22 -16.76
C ARG A 331 -3.62 -11.10 -17.18
N THR A 332 -2.39 -10.59 -17.15
CA THR A 332 -1.19 -11.43 -17.42
C THR A 332 -1.09 -12.62 -16.46
N VAL A 333 -1.48 -12.45 -15.18
CA VAL A 333 -1.53 -13.57 -14.23
C VAL A 333 -2.67 -14.54 -14.57
N LEU A 334 -3.85 -14.04 -14.97
CA LEU A 334 -4.97 -14.89 -15.39
C LEU A 334 -4.59 -15.73 -16.62
N ASP A 335 -3.94 -15.14 -17.62
CA ASP A 335 -3.45 -15.82 -18.82
C ASP A 335 -2.43 -16.92 -18.46
N TYR A 336 -1.47 -16.58 -17.57
CA TYR A 336 -0.51 -17.56 -17.08
C TYR A 336 -1.19 -18.73 -16.37
N VAL A 337 -2.16 -18.45 -15.49
CA VAL A 337 -2.90 -19.49 -14.75
C VAL A 337 -3.69 -20.38 -15.71
N GLN A 338 -4.34 -19.81 -16.71
CA GLN A 338 -5.08 -20.57 -17.71
C GLN A 338 -4.19 -21.52 -18.50
N ALA A 339 -2.97 -21.11 -18.83
CA ALA A 339 -2.00 -21.92 -19.56
C ALA A 339 -1.25 -22.94 -18.69
N ASN A 340 -1.15 -22.72 -17.37
CA ASN A 340 -0.26 -23.50 -16.49
C ASN A 340 -0.98 -24.28 -15.38
N ALA A 341 -2.32 -24.24 -15.31
CA ALA A 341 -3.06 -25.06 -14.36
C ALA A 341 -2.98 -26.55 -14.78
N PRO A 342 -2.52 -27.46 -13.89
CA PRO A 342 -2.28 -28.86 -14.26
C PRO A 342 -3.57 -29.67 -14.47
N HIS A 343 -4.71 -29.17 -13.97
CA HIS A 343 -6.01 -29.83 -14.10
C HIS A 343 -7.12 -28.83 -14.43
N PRO A 344 -8.21 -29.28 -15.10
CA PRO A 344 -9.24 -28.39 -15.63
C PRO A 344 -10.30 -27.98 -14.60
N GLU A 345 -10.30 -28.48 -13.36
CA GLU A 345 -11.35 -28.16 -12.40
C GLU A 345 -11.24 -26.72 -11.88
N ALA A 346 -12.40 -26.06 -11.72
CA ALA A 346 -12.48 -24.69 -11.22
C ALA A 346 -11.80 -24.49 -9.85
N GLY A 347 -11.91 -25.48 -8.96
CA GLY A 347 -11.25 -25.46 -7.65
C GLY A 347 -9.73 -25.44 -7.79
N VAL A 348 -9.17 -26.29 -8.66
CA VAL A 348 -7.73 -26.33 -8.95
C VAL A 348 -7.30 -25.00 -9.56
N ARG A 349 -8.05 -24.47 -10.52
CA ARG A 349 -7.73 -23.18 -11.15
C ARG A 349 -7.73 -22.00 -10.18
N LEU A 350 -8.69 -21.96 -9.27
CA LEU A 350 -8.73 -20.96 -8.21
C LEU A 350 -7.52 -21.09 -7.27
N ALA A 351 -7.15 -22.31 -6.86
CA ALA A 351 -5.97 -22.55 -6.06
C ALA A 351 -4.69 -22.09 -6.78
N VAL A 352 -4.51 -22.50 -8.04
CA VAL A 352 -3.38 -22.14 -8.91
C VAL A 352 -3.25 -20.62 -9.01
N LEU A 353 -4.35 -19.89 -9.22
CA LEU A 353 -4.34 -18.43 -9.24
C LEU A 353 -3.85 -17.83 -7.92
N MET A 354 -4.42 -18.26 -6.80
CA MET A 354 -4.08 -17.70 -5.50
C MET A 354 -2.63 -18.02 -5.11
N LEU A 355 -2.16 -19.25 -5.35
CA LEU A 355 -0.79 -19.68 -5.06
C LEU A 355 0.22 -19.01 -6.00
N THR A 356 -0.10 -18.84 -7.29
CA THR A 356 0.70 -18.08 -8.25
C THR A 356 0.91 -16.65 -7.75
N LEU A 357 -0.15 -15.96 -7.31
CA LEU A 357 -0.02 -14.60 -6.77
C LEU A 357 0.83 -14.51 -5.50
N ARG A 358 0.84 -15.56 -4.66
CA ARG A 358 1.69 -15.64 -3.46
C ARG A 358 3.16 -15.87 -3.83
N ALA A 359 3.42 -16.72 -4.82
CA ALA A 359 4.75 -17.15 -5.25
C ALA A 359 5.38 -16.32 -6.39
N ALA A 360 4.63 -15.40 -7.01
CA ALA A 360 4.96 -14.70 -8.27
C ALA A 360 6.35 -14.04 -8.37
N ARG A 361 7.04 -13.78 -7.25
CA ARG A 361 8.35 -13.10 -7.26
C ARG A 361 9.54 -14.03 -7.10
N ALA A 362 9.40 -15.08 -6.30
CA ALA A 362 10.52 -15.89 -5.84
C ALA A 362 10.31 -17.39 -6.10
N GLY A 363 9.17 -17.77 -6.66
CA GLY A 363 8.72 -19.15 -6.71
C GLY A 363 8.24 -19.69 -5.37
N THR A 364 8.45 -18.96 -4.28
CA THR A 364 8.00 -19.34 -2.94
C THR A 364 6.99 -18.34 -2.36
N GLY A 365 6.12 -18.82 -1.48
CA GLY A 365 5.13 -18.00 -0.79
C GLY A 365 4.55 -18.70 0.43
N ASN A 366 3.92 -17.92 1.31
CA ASN A 366 3.35 -18.45 2.56
C ASN A 366 1.83 -18.62 2.43
N ILE A 367 1.32 -19.73 2.96
CA ILE A 367 -0.11 -20.03 3.06
C ILE A 367 -0.48 -20.52 4.45
N THR A 368 -1.75 -20.39 4.79
CA THR A 368 -2.34 -20.94 6.00
C THR A 368 -3.49 -21.88 5.64
N GLY A 369 -3.85 -22.79 6.53
CA GLY A 369 -5.07 -23.61 6.38
C GLY A 369 -6.33 -22.77 6.23
N GLN A 370 -6.37 -21.58 6.86
CA GLN A 370 -7.47 -20.64 6.73
C GLN A 370 -7.58 -20.05 5.31
N ASP A 371 -6.45 -19.76 4.66
CA ASP A 371 -6.43 -19.33 3.27
C ASP A 371 -7.04 -20.41 2.37
N LEU A 372 -6.53 -21.63 2.47
CA LEU A 372 -6.96 -22.78 1.66
C LEU A 372 -8.45 -23.08 1.83
N THR A 373 -8.91 -23.19 3.07
CA THR A 373 -10.33 -23.44 3.39
C THR A 373 -11.21 -22.27 2.94
N GLY A 374 -10.70 -21.03 2.99
CA GLY A 374 -11.42 -19.85 2.52
C GLY A 374 -11.64 -19.86 1.00
N TRP A 375 -10.65 -20.33 0.24
CA TRP A 375 -10.70 -20.41 -1.22
C TRP A 375 -11.52 -21.59 -1.71
N LEU A 376 -11.26 -22.78 -1.16
CA LEU A 376 -11.70 -24.07 -1.70
C LEU A 376 -12.81 -24.74 -0.88
N GLN A 377 -13.23 -24.13 0.22
CA GLN A 377 -14.23 -24.70 1.12
C GLN A 377 -13.82 -26.12 1.56
N GLY A 378 -14.65 -27.13 1.34
CA GLY A 378 -14.39 -28.53 1.72
C GLY A 378 -13.42 -29.28 0.81
N ASP A 379 -13.06 -28.75 -0.36
CA ASP A 379 -12.24 -29.45 -1.36
C ASP A 379 -10.73 -29.22 -1.20
N ALA A 380 -10.31 -28.51 -0.15
CA ALA A 380 -8.94 -28.03 -0.02
C ALA A 380 -7.89 -29.16 -0.03
N GLU A 381 -8.16 -30.25 0.69
CA GLU A 381 -7.27 -31.42 0.75
C GLU A 381 -7.07 -32.08 -0.61
N ARG A 382 -8.17 -32.48 -1.25
CA ARG A 382 -8.17 -33.10 -2.58
C ARG A 382 -7.44 -32.25 -3.62
N VAL A 383 -7.68 -30.93 -3.63
CA VAL A 383 -7.04 -30.02 -4.59
C VAL A 383 -5.54 -29.90 -4.32
N LEU A 384 -5.11 -29.83 -3.05
CA LEU A 384 -3.68 -29.78 -2.72
C LEU A 384 -2.97 -31.08 -3.11
N GLU A 385 -3.60 -32.23 -2.84
CA GLU A 385 -3.07 -33.53 -3.25
C GLU A 385 -2.88 -33.60 -4.77
N GLN A 386 -3.87 -33.16 -5.56
CA GLN A 386 -3.76 -33.07 -7.01
C GLN A 386 -2.57 -32.20 -7.45
N LEU A 387 -2.41 -31.01 -6.87
CA LEU A 387 -1.32 -30.09 -7.22
C LEU A 387 0.06 -30.63 -6.85
N VAL A 388 0.18 -31.34 -5.72
CA VAL A 388 1.42 -31.98 -5.29
C VAL A 388 1.74 -33.20 -6.16
N ALA A 389 0.75 -34.04 -6.45
CA ALA A 389 0.91 -35.21 -7.30
C ALA A 389 1.31 -34.84 -8.74
N ALA A 390 0.79 -33.72 -9.26
CA ALA A 390 1.19 -33.16 -10.55
C ALA A 390 2.59 -32.53 -10.55
N GLY A 391 3.26 -32.44 -9.40
CA GLY A 391 4.55 -31.76 -9.25
C GLY A 391 4.48 -30.24 -9.44
N TRP A 392 3.28 -29.67 -9.54
CA TRP A 392 3.03 -28.25 -9.73
C TRP A 392 3.28 -27.45 -8.44
N LEU A 393 2.97 -28.06 -7.29
CA LEU A 393 3.19 -27.51 -5.96
C LEU A 393 4.15 -28.39 -5.16
N ARG A 394 5.12 -27.79 -4.46
CA ARG A 394 5.93 -28.48 -3.45
C ARG A 394 5.63 -27.93 -2.07
N LEU A 395 5.46 -28.84 -1.12
CA LEU A 395 5.27 -28.56 0.31
C LEU A 395 6.47 -29.11 1.09
N PRO A 396 6.92 -28.44 2.16
CA PRO A 396 7.97 -28.95 3.05
C PRO A 396 7.50 -30.12 3.93
N GLY A 397 6.19 -30.31 4.04
CA GLY A 397 5.56 -31.38 4.81
C GLY A 397 4.34 -31.97 4.08
N THR A 398 3.43 -32.57 4.84
CA THR A 398 2.21 -33.19 4.30
C THR A 398 1.11 -32.17 3.97
N VAL A 399 0.14 -32.57 3.14
CA VAL A 399 -1.06 -31.75 2.86
C VAL A 399 -1.85 -31.47 4.15
N ALA A 400 -1.96 -32.46 5.04
CA ALA A 400 -2.63 -32.30 6.34
C ALA A 400 -1.95 -31.25 7.21
N GLU A 401 -0.62 -31.20 7.23
CA GLU A 401 0.15 -30.16 7.93
C GLU A 401 -0.09 -28.76 7.32
N ALA A 402 -0.11 -28.65 5.99
CA ALA A 402 -0.42 -27.39 5.32
C ALA A 402 -1.85 -26.89 5.59
N LEU A 403 -2.83 -27.80 5.71
CA LEU A 403 -4.20 -27.48 6.11
C LEU A 403 -4.33 -27.14 7.60
N ALA A 404 -3.45 -27.68 8.44
CA ALA A 404 -3.38 -27.35 9.86
C ALA A 404 -2.61 -26.04 10.13
N ALA A 405 -1.84 -25.54 9.15
CA ALA A 405 -0.98 -24.37 9.27
C ALA A 405 -1.74 -23.11 9.67
N ARG A 406 -1.11 -22.31 10.53
CA ARG A 406 -1.74 -21.16 11.19
C ARG A 406 -1.08 -19.85 10.74
N PRO A 407 -1.73 -18.70 10.88
CA PRO A 407 -1.10 -17.42 10.56
C PRO A 407 0.21 -17.14 11.30
N GLU A 408 0.38 -17.72 12.50
CA GLU A 408 1.60 -17.58 13.30
C GLU A 408 2.73 -18.52 12.84
N ASP A 409 2.38 -19.60 12.14
CA ASP A 409 3.30 -20.61 11.61
C ASP A 409 2.78 -21.06 10.24
N PRO A 410 2.92 -20.18 9.22
CA PRO A 410 2.41 -20.47 7.89
C PRO A 410 3.32 -21.49 7.20
N THR A 411 2.73 -22.32 6.35
CA THR A 411 3.51 -23.22 5.50
C THR A 411 4.08 -22.43 4.32
N GLU A 412 5.40 -22.49 4.16
CA GLU A 412 6.05 -22.04 2.93
C GLU A 412 5.76 -23.06 1.82
N ILE A 413 5.32 -22.58 0.67
CA ILE A 413 5.10 -23.35 -0.54
C ILE A 413 6.11 -22.99 -1.61
N THR A 414 6.36 -23.91 -2.53
CA THR A 414 7.13 -23.65 -3.74
C THR A 414 6.33 -24.01 -4.98
N VAL A 415 6.28 -23.09 -5.95
CA VAL A 415 5.77 -23.30 -7.31
C VAL A 415 7.00 -23.34 -8.24
N PRO A 416 7.46 -24.53 -8.67
CA PRO A 416 8.74 -24.69 -9.35
C PRO A 416 8.90 -23.84 -10.62
N THR A 417 7.82 -23.67 -11.39
CA THR A 417 7.85 -22.89 -12.63
C THR A 417 8.01 -21.37 -12.42
N LEU A 418 7.91 -20.91 -11.17
CA LEU A 418 8.07 -19.50 -10.79
C LEU A 418 9.40 -19.21 -10.09
N LEU A 419 10.28 -20.21 -9.94
CA LEU A 419 11.59 -20.03 -9.32
C LEU A 419 12.50 -19.12 -10.18
N PRO A 420 13.49 -18.43 -9.58
CA PRO A 420 14.31 -17.44 -10.28
C PRO A 420 15.25 -18.01 -11.36
N ASP A 421 15.49 -19.32 -11.32
CA ASP A 421 16.24 -20.07 -12.34
C ASP A 421 15.44 -20.23 -13.65
N GLN A 422 14.14 -19.95 -13.63
CA GLN A 422 13.26 -19.93 -14.79
C GLN A 422 13.07 -18.51 -15.35
N PRO A 423 12.73 -18.37 -16.64
CA PRO A 423 12.28 -17.10 -17.21
C PRO A 423 11.10 -16.55 -16.40
N ARG A 424 11.26 -15.33 -15.86
CA ARG A 424 10.21 -14.72 -15.02
C ARG A 424 8.97 -14.41 -15.86
N PRO A 425 7.80 -15.02 -15.57
CA PRO A 425 6.59 -14.77 -16.36
C PRO A 425 5.98 -13.39 -16.07
N PHE A 426 6.40 -12.72 -14.99
CA PHE A 426 5.81 -11.47 -14.52
C PHE A 426 6.86 -10.35 -14.42
N GLY A 427 6.57 -9.22 -15.07
CA GLY A 427 7.40 -8.00 -15.05
C GLY A 427 7.11 -7.03 -13.90
N PHE A 428 6.22 -7.37 -12.96
CA PHE A 428 5.78 -6.43 -11.92
C PHE A 428 6.58 -6.53 -10.61
N GLY A 429 6.75 -5.38 -9.95
CA GLY A 429 7.48 -5.26 -8.68
C GLY A 429 6.67 -5.68 -7.44
N LYS A 430 7.31 -5.60 -6.26
CA LYS A 430 6.73 -5.99 -4.96
C LYS A 430 5.39 -5.33 -4.66
N THR A 431 5.32 -4.01 -4.82
CA THR A 431 4.11 -3.22 -4.49
C THR A 431 2.92 -3.64 -5.35
N THR A 432 3.14 -3.76 -6.67
CA THR A 432 2.11 -4.19 -7.62
C THR A 432 1.65 -5.62 -7.32
N ARG A 433 2.59 -6.55 -7.06
CA ARG A 433 2.26 -7.92 -6.66
C ARG A 433 1.39 -7.96 -5.41
N SER A 434 1.77 -7.24 -4.36
CA SER A 434 1.01 -7.20 -3.10
C SER A 434 -0.40 -6.64 -3.30
N ARG A 435 -0.56 -5.62 -4.15
CA ARG A 435 -1.86 -5.04 -4.47
C ARG A 435 -2.76 -6.02 -5.22
N ILE A 436 -2.25 -6.68 -6.26
CA ILE A 436 -3.03 -7.66 -7.04
C ILE A 436 -3.37 -8.89 -6.18
N SER A 437 -2.42 -9.40 -5.39
CA SER A 437 -2.68 -10.51 -4.46
C SER A 437 -3.73 -10.14 -3.40
N GLY A 438 -3.65 -8.93 -2.82
CA GLY A 438 -4.64 -8.42 -1.88
C GLY A 438 -6.02 -8.22 -2.51
N TRP A 439 -6.07 -7.70 -3.73
CA TRP A 439 -7.30 -7.59 -4.53
C TRP A 439 -7.95 -8.96 -4.74
N ALA A 440 -7.19 -9.96 -5.21
CA ALA A 440 -7.72 -11.29 -5.47
C ALA A 440 -8.24 -11.94 -4.17
N GLN A 441 -7.50 -11.80 -3.06
CA GLN A 441 -7.94 -12.29 -1.75
C GLN A 441 -9.24 -11.64 -1.29
N LYS A 442 -9.41 -10.32 -1.50
CA LYS A 442 -10.63 -9.60 -1.15
C LYS A 442 -11.81 -10.01 -2.02
N ALA A 443 -11.59 -10.21 -3.32
CA ALA A 443 -12.62 -10.68 -4.25
C ALA A 443 -13.10 -12.09 -3.87
N VAL A 444 -12.19 -13.06 -3.73
CA VAL A 444 -12.54 -14.44 -3.32
C VAL A 444 -13.14 -14.48 -1.91
N GLY A 445 -12.63 -13.62 -1.03
CA GLY A 445 -13.09 -13.47 0.35
C GLY A 445 -14.32 -12.57 0.52
N ASP A 446 -14.97 -12.14 -0.55
CA ASP A 446 -16.11 -11.22 -0.47
C ASP A 446 -17.24 -11.82 0.41
N ARG A 447 -17.80 -10.98 1.27
CA ARG A 447 -18.78 -11.42 2.26
C ARG A 447 -20.04 -11.98 1.60
N LYS A 448 -20.51 -11.39 0.49
CA LYS A 448 -21.74 -11.83 -0.17
C LYS A 448 -21.49 -13.10 -0.99
N LEU A 449 -20.37 -13.20 -1.71
CA LEU A 449 -19.97 -14.43 -2.40
C LEU A 449 -19.83 -15.61 -1.43
N ARG A 450 -19.20 -15.40 -0.27
CA ARG A 450 -19.08 -16.43 0.78
C ARG A 450 -20.41 -16.80 1.42
N LYS A 451 -21.25 -15.82 1.76
CA LYS A 451 -22.57 -16.08 2.37
C LYS A 451 -23.48 -16.91 1.47
N LYS A 452 -23.44 -16.64 0.16
CA LYS A 452 -24.16 -17.42 -0.85
C LYS A 452 -23.51 -18.76 -1.19
N LYS A 453 -22.37 -19.08 -0.58
CA LYS A 453 -21.58 -20.30 -0.83
C LYS A 453 -21.29 -20.54 -2.32
N LEU A 454 -21.05 -19.45 -3.06
CA LEU A 454 -20.79 -19.56 -4.50
C LEU A 454 -19.57 -20.44 -4.77
N LEU A 455 -19.71 -21.29 -5.79
CA LEU A 455 -18.73 -22.29 -6.19
C LEU A 455 -17.47 -21.64 -6.78
N PRO A 456 -16.35 -22.38 -6.87
CA PRO A 456 -15.09 -21.84 -7.41
C PRO A 456 -15.24 -21.22 -8.80
N ALA A 457 -16.03 -21.81 -9.70
CA ALA A 457 -16.25 -21.29 -11.05
C ALA A 457 -16.88 -19.89 -11.04
N THR A 458 -17.92 -19.68 -10.24
CA THR A 458 -18.54 -18.35 -10.07
C THR A 458 -17.58 -17.34 -9.43
N ARG A 459 -16.72 -17.77 -8.51
CA ARG A 459 -15.68 -16.90 -7.91
C ARG A 459 -14.57 -16.54 -8.91
N LEU A 460 -14.21 -17.47 -9.81
CA LEU A 460 -13.31 -17.18 -10.93
C LEU A 460 -13.96 -16.17 -11.89
N LEU A 461 -15.25 -16.30 -12.19
CA LEU A 461 -15.97 -15.32 -13.01
C LEU A 461 -15.99 -13.94 -12.35
N ALA A 462 -16.16 -13.88 -11.03
CA ALA A 462 -16.07 -12.64 -10.27
C ALA A 462 -14.69 -11.96 -10.42
N LEU A 463 -13.61 -12.73 -10.28
CA LEU A 463 -12.24 -12.24 -10.49
C LEU A 463 -11.98 -11.81 -11.94
N TYR A 464 -12.44 -12.60 -12.89
CA TYR A 464 -12.23 -12.37 -14.32
C TYR A 464 -12.93 -11.09 -14.78
N THR A 465 -14.21 -10.92 -14.43
CA THR A 465 -14.98 -9.69 -14.71
C THR A 465 -14.33 -8.47 -14.06
N ALA A 466 -13.91 -8.59 -12.81
CA ALA A 466 -13.21 -7.55 -12.06
C ALA A 466 -11.88 -7.13 -12.70
N ALA A 467 -11.07 -8.07 -13.20
CA ALA A 467 -9.82 -7.78 -13.91
C ALA A 467 -10.04 -7.16 -15.30
N HIS A 468 -11.22 -7.37 -15.89
CA HIS A 468 -11.61 -6.86 -17.21
C HIS A 468 -12.62 -5.70 -17.14
N THR A 469 -12.71 -5.04 -15.98
CA THR A 469 -13.59 -3.89 -15.79
C THR A 469 -12.92 -2.59 -16.19
N ARG A 470 -13.69 -1.70 -16.81
CA ARG A 470 -13.34 -0.32 -17.16
C ARG A 470 -13.43 0.61 -15.96
N PRO A 471 -12.83 1.81 -16.05
CA PRO A 471 -12.95 2.84 -15.02
C PRO A 471 -14.38 3.22 -14.61
N ASP A 472 -15.37 3.10 -15.50
CA ASP A 472 -16.78 3.40 -15.28
C ASP A 472 -17.57 2.21 -14.67
N GLY A 473 -16.88 1.11 -14.38
CA GLY A 473 -17.45 -0.13 -13.84
C GLY A 473 -17.98 -1.09 -14.90
N ARG A 474 -17.97 -0.73 -16.20
CA ARG A 474 -18.47 -1.60 -17.28
C ARG A 474 -17.47 -2.70 -17.62
N LEU A 475 -17.99 -3.87 -18.00
CA LEU A 475 -17.18 -5.03 -18.39
C LEU A 475 -16.59 -4.89 -19.81
N GLY A 476 -15.38 -5.38 -20.02
CA GLY A 476 -14.70 -5.42 -21.33
C GLY A 476 -13.99 -4.12 -21.69
N ARG A 477 -13.32 -4.04 -22.85
CA ARG A 477 -12.82 -2.74 -23.34
C ARG A 477 -13.92 -1.99 -24.06
N ALA A 478 -13.76 -0.67 -24.20
CA ALA A 478 -14.73 0.17 -24.92
C ALA A 478 -14.88 -0.27 -26.38
N GLU A 479 -13.77 -0.66 -27.00
CA GLU A 479 -13.66 -1.12 -28.39
C GLU A 479 -14.26 -2.51 -28.63
N ASP A 480 -14.26 -3.39 -27.63
CA ASP A 480 -14.67 -4.79 -27.76
C ASP A 480 -16.17 -5.01 -27.47
N GLY A 481 -16.85 -4.00 -26.90
CA GLY A 481 -18.27 -4.06 -26.60
C GLY A 481 -18.66 -5.09 -25.53
N GLY A 482 -17.71 -5.55 -24.70
CA GLY A 482 -17.90 -6.55 -23.65
C GLY A 482 -16.68 -7.46 -23.47
N ILE A 483 -16.78 -8.42 -22.55
CA ILE A 483 -15.80 -9.49 -22.40
C ILE A 483 -16.16 -10.61 -23.38
N ASP A 484 -15.17 -11.21 -24.03
CA ASP A 484 -15.37 -12.40 -24.86
C ASP A 484 -15.91 -13.57 -24.03
N LEU A 485 -17.08 -14.10 -24.41
CA LEU A 485 -17.79 -15.11 -23.62
C LEU A 485 -17.00 -16.42 -23.56
N ASP A 486 -16.39 -16.84 -24.67
CA ASP A 486 -15.60 -18.07 -24.76
C ASP A 486 -14.32 -17.97 -23.93
N GLN A 487 -13.66 -16.80 -23.93
CA GLN A 487 -12.51 -16.58 -23.06
C GLN A 487 -12.89 -16.60 -21.57
N ALA A 488 -14.01 -15.97 -21.20
CA ALA A 488 -14.50 -16.01 -19.83
C ALA A 488 -14.85 -17.44 -19.40
N ALA A 489 -15.52 -18.20 -20.26
CA ALA A 489 -15.86 -19.60 -20.05
C ALA A 489 -14.63 -20.49 -19.87
N ALA A 490 -13.67 -20.39 -20.80
CA ALA A 490 -12.40 -21.11 -20.74
C ALA A 490 -11.60 -20.79 -19.47
N PHE A 491 -11.57 -19.53 -19.03
CA PHE A 491 -10.93 -19.16 -17.78
C PHE A 491 -11.68 -19.72 -16.58
N CYS A 492 -13.01 -19.69 -16.57
CA CYS A 492 -13.83 -20.13 -15.44
C CYS A 492 -14.03 -21.65 -15.38
N THR A 493 -13.50 -22.39 -16.37
CA THR A 493 -13.67 -23.84 -16.53
C THR A 493 -15.14 -24.24 -16.63
N LEU A 494 -15.88 -23.43 -17.37
CA LEU A 494 -17.31 -23.60 -17.65
C LEU A 494 -17.50 -23.72 -19.16
N PRO A 495 -18.55 -24.40 -19.62
CA PRO A 495 -19.00 -24.23 -20.99
C PRO A 495 -19.65 -22.84 -21.17
N PRO A 496 -19.54 -22.21 -22.36
CA PRO A 496 -20.05 -20.85 -22.59
C PRO A 496 -21.54 -20.65 -22.23
N GLU A 497 -22.36 -21.68 -22.43
CA GLU A 497 -23.79 -21.70 -22.12
C GLU A 497 -24.11 -21.61 -20.62
N GLU A 498 -23.17 -21.90 -19.72
CA GLU A 498 -23.36 -21.80 -18.27
C GLU A 498 -22.96 -20.43 -17.70
N ILE A 499 -22.28 -19.58 -18.49
CA ILE A 499 -21.90 -18.23 -18.07
C ILE A 499 -23.10 -17.34 -17.70
N PRO A 500 -24.24 -17.35 -18.43
CA PRO A 500 -25.42 -16.57 -18.06
C PRO A 500 -25.92 -16.92 -16.64
N GLU A 501 -26.01 -18.22 -16.30
CA GLU A 501 -26.44 -18.65 -14.96
C GLU A 501 -25.47 -18.14 -13.88
N HIS A 502 -24.17 -18.21 -14.14
CA HIS A 502 -23.17 -17.72 -13.20
C HIS A 502 -23.15 -16.20 -13.09
N ALA A 503 -23.46 -15.47 -14.16
CA ALA A 503 -23.63 -14.03 -14.13
C ALA A 503 -24.85 -13.64 -13.27
N GLU A 504 -25.97 -14.36 -13.37
CA GLU A 504 -27.13 -14.18 -12.50
C GLU A 504 -26.80 -14.45 -11.02
N LEU A 505 -25.98 -15.46 -10.72
CA LEU A 505 -25.49 -15.69 -9.35
C LEU A 505 -24.67 -14.50 -8.83
N LEU A 506 -23.87 -13.85 -9.69
CA LEU A 506 -23.12 -12.65 -9.36
C LEU A 506 -24.02 -11.42 -9.19
N ILE A 507 -25.08 -11.27 -9.99
CA ILE A 507 -26.10 -10.23 -9.80
C ILE A 507 -26.79 -10.43 -8.45
N ALA A 508 -27.25 -11.64 -8.17
CA ALA A 508 -27.92 -11.97 -6.93
C ALA A 508 -26.99 -11.76 -5.72
N ALA A 509 -25.68 -11.96 -5.87
CA ALA A 509 -24.67 -11.68 -4.85
C ALA A 509 -24.28 -10.20 -4.74
N ASP A 510 -24.93 -9.31 -5.51
CA ASP A 510 -24.63 -7.89 -5.58
C ASP A 510 -23.15 -7.65 -5.91
N TRP A 511 -22.64 -8.44 -6.85
CA TRP A 511 -21.33 -8.29 -7.47
C TRP A 511 -21.43 -7.59 -8.81
N LEU A 512 -22.39 -8.00 -9.64
CA LEU A 512 -22.80 -7.31 -10.86
C LEU A 512 -24.11 -6.56 -10.62
N ALA A 513 -24.24 -5.36 -11.16
CA ALA A 513 -25.50 -4.62 -11.16
C ALA A 513 -26.43 -5.14 -12.27
N GLU A 514 -25.82 -5.49 -13.40
CA GLU A 514 -26.48 -6.01 -14.61
C GLU A 514 -25.49 -6.90 -15.36
N ALA A 515 -26.02 -7.86 -16.11
CA ALA A 515 -25.26 -8.67 -17.04
C ALA A 515 -26.10 -9.03 -18.27
N ASP A 516 -25.46 -9.08 -19.44
CA ASP A 516 -26.02 -9.55 -20.71
C ASP A 516 -24.95 -10.42 -21.39
N THR A 517 -25.38 -11.51 -22.03
CA THR A 517 -24.48 -12.46 -22.72
C THR A 517 -24.73 -12.54 -24.23
N ALA A 518 -25.57 -11.65 -24.78
CA ALA A 518 -25.94 -11.65 -26.18
C ALA A 518 -24.72 -11.49 -27.12
N ALA A 519 -24.82 -12.11 -28.29
CA ALA A 519 -23.81 -12.05 -29.36
C ALA A 519 -22.40 -12.49 -28.93
N GLY A 520 -22.30 -13.51 -28.05
CA GLY A 520 -21.01 -14.08 -27.62
C GLY A 520 -20.17 -13.12 -26.78
N ARG A 521 -20.80 -12.12 -26.13
CA ARG A 521 -20.13 -11.13 -25.30
C ARG A 521 -20.80 -11.04 -23.94
N LEU A 522 -20.02 -11.15 -22.87
CA LEU A 522 -20.46 -10.81 -21.52
C LEU A 522 -20.33 -9.29 -21.30
N ARG A 523 -21.47 -8.62 -21.34
CA ARG A 523 -21.64 -7.20 -20.98
C ARG A 523 -22.20 -7.11 -19.58
N GLY A 524 -21.98 -5.97 -18.95
CA GLY A 524 -22.52 -5.72 -17.62
C GLY A 524 -21.76 -4.62 -16.91
N ARG A 525 -22.07 -4.45 -15.62
CA ARG A 525 -21.42 -3.48 -14.75
C ARG A 525 -21.17 -4.08 -13.36
N LEU A 526 -20.00 -3.85 -12.80
CA LEU A 526 -19.76 -4.11 -11.37
C LEU A 526 -20.65 -3.20 -10.51
N THR A 527 -21.12 -3.69 -9.36
CA THR A 527 -21.83 -2.83 -8.39
C THR A 527 -20.89 -1.86 -7.70
N GLU A 528 -21.40 -0.68 -7.30
CA GLU A 528 -20.62 0.34 -6.59
C GLU A 528 -20.02 -0.18 -5.27
N ARG A 529 -20.64 -1.20 -4.66
CA ARG A 529 -20.12 -1.87 -3.46
C ARG A 529 -18.77 -2.56 -3.70
N VAL A 530 -18.55 -3.08 -4.90
CA VAL A 530 -17.37 -3.87 -5.24
C VAL A 530 -16.23 -2.99 -5.77
N TRP A 531 -16.55 -1.77 -6.23
CA TRP A 531 -15.56 -0.81 -6.71
C TRP A 531 -14.43 -0.49 -5.71
N PRO A 532 -14.67 -0.29 -4.39
CA PRO A 532 -13.66 0.11 -3.39
C PRO A 532 -12.77 -1.01 -2.86
N LEU A 533 -12.77 -2.22 -3.43
CA LEU A 533 -11.95 -3.32 -2.86
C LEU A 533 -10.42 -3.08 -3.01
N GLY A 534 -9.99 -1.96 -3.56
CA GLY A 534 -8.65 -1.37 -3.37
C GLY A 534 -8.57 -0.34 -2.22
N GLY A 535 -9.13 -0.62 -1.04
CA GLY A 535 -9.14 0.36 0.06
C GLY A 535 -7.79 1.03 0.40
N LEU A 536 -7.90 2.34 0.56
CA LEU A 536 -7.25 3.31 1.44
C LEU A 536 -5.71 3.27 1.46
N LEU A 537 -5.11 4.29 0.85
CA LEU A 537 -3.80 4.81 1.24
C LEU A 537 -3.96 5.86 2.32
#